data_AF-A0A7S0QME9-F1
#
_entry.id   AF-A0A7S0QME9-F1
#
_cell.length_a   1.000
_cell.length_b   1.000
_cell.length_c   1.000
_cell.angle_alpha   90.00
_cell.angle_beta   90.00
_cell.angle_gamma   90.00
#
_symmetry.space_group_name_H-M   'P 1'
#
loop_
_entity.id
_entity.type
_entity.pdbx_description
1 polymer ?
#
loop_
_entity_poly.entity_id
_entity_poly.type
_entity_poly.pdbx_seq_one_letter_code
_entity_poly.pdbx_strand_id
1 'polypeptide(L)'
;STPADVDVLIGDIDKIAVEVTSDGEVKSLVNISADGATDTVEVGEVTQKAGAAKCSVKAWIPERFCNVDVVSAGGSVAVSGITEGSMTVASNGGDVNLGKIRSATAEISTKGGKVVANVLAAMLKLDTAGGGGAAQPIN
;
A
#
# COMPACT_ATOMS: atom_id res chain seq x y z
N SER A 1 5.24 16.70 -6.47
CA SER A 1 6.13 15.61 -6.02
C SER A 1 6.26 14.62 -7.17
N THR A 2 7.35 13.87 -7.21
CA THR A 2 7.48 12.75 -8.16
C THR A 2 6.70 11.55 -7.61
N PRO A 3 5.92 10.83 -8.43
CA PRO A 3 5.24 9.60 -8.01
C PRO A 3 6.21 8.59 -7.39
N ALA A 4 5.75 7.82 -6.40
CA ALA A 4 6.52 6.76 -5.77
C ALA A 4 5.72 5.46 -5.81
N ASP A 5 6.39 4.38 -6.18
CA ASP A 5 5.78 3.06 -6.12
C ASP A 5 5.77 2.58 -4.67
N VAL A 6 4.66 1.98 -4.24
CA VAL A 6 4.50 1.49 -2.86
C VAL A 6 4.25 -0.01 -2.90
N ASP A 7 5.16 -0.78 -2.32
CA ASP A 7 5.03 -2.23 -2.18
C ASP A 7 4.86 -2.60 -0.69
N VAL A 8 3.70 -3.13 -0.34
CA VAL A 8 3.45 -3.76 0.95
C VAL A 8 3.63 -5.27 0.79
N LEU A 9 4.61 -5.81 1.47
CA LEU A 9 5.09 -7.19 1.38
C LEU A 9 4.80 -7.91 2.69
N ILE A 10 4.63 -9.22 2.62
CA ILE A 10 4.58 -10.06 3.83
C ILE A 10 6.00 -10.35 4.29
N GLY A 11 6.29 -10.05 5.55
CA GLY A 11 7.56 -10.29 6.21
C GLY A 11 7.42 -11.21 7.42
N ASP A 12 8.36 -11.04 8.35
CA ASP A 12 8.36 -11.77 9.62
C ASP A 12 7.13 -11.44 10.47
N ILE A 13 6.64 -12.43 11.22
CA ILE A 13 5.43 -12.30 12.04
C ILE A 13 5.54 -11.27 13.18
N ASP A 14 6.76 -10.98 13.63
CA ASP A 14 7.02 -10.13 14.81
C ASP A 14 7.67 -8.79 14.45
N LYS A 15 7.76 -8.43 13.15
CA LYS A 15 8.51 -7.25 12.72
C LYS A 15 7.81 -6.53 11.58
N ILE A 16 7.81 -5.21 11.69
CA ILE A 16 7.55 -4.31 10.57
C ILE A 16 8.87 -3.67 10.15
N ALA A 17 9.19 -3.77 8.87
CA ALA A 17 10.36 -3.10 8.29
C ALA A 17 9.93 -2.18 7.16
N VAL A 18 10.58 -1.04 7.02
CA VAL A 18 10.34 -0.10 5.93
C VAL A 18 11.67 0.24 5.27
N GLU A 19 11.68 0.18 3.95
CA GLU A 19 12.77 0.65 3.12
C GLU A 19 12.25 1.71 2.15
N VAL A 20 12.97 2.82 2.05
CA VAL A 20 12.70 3.86 1.06
C VAL A 20 13.91 3.96 0.14
N THR A 21 13.71 3.67 -1.14
CA THR A 21 14.76 3.71 -2.17
C THR A 21 14.48 4.83 -3.15
N SER A 22 15.51 5.61 -3.51
CA SER A 22 15.43 6.65 -4.54
C SER A 22 16.77 6.84 -5.25
N ASP A 23 16.70 7.27 -6.52
CA ASP A 23 17.87 7.67 -7.32
C ASP A 23 18.39 9.08 -6.95
N GLY A 24 17.78 9.75 -5.98
CA GLY A 24 18.15 11.08 -5.52
C GLY A 24 18.13 11.22 -4.00
N GLU A 25 18.27 12.44 -3.52
CA GLU A 25 18.11 12.75 -2.11
C GLU A 25 16.65 12.61 -1.70
N VAL A 26 16.40 11.77 -0.68
CA VAL A 26 15.09 11.51 -0.11
C VAL A 26 14.98 12.24 1.20
N LYS A 27 13.91 13.02 1.34
CA LYS A 27 13.41 13.41 2.64
C LYS A 27 12.25 12.48 2.97
N SER A 28 12.48 11.51 3.85
CA SER A 28 11.45 10.63 4.38
C SER A 28 11.33 10.83 5.88
N LEU A 29 10.10 10.79 6.36
CA LEU A 29 9.79 10.73 7.79
C LEU A 29 9.25 9.33 8.05
N VAL A 30 9.92 8.57 8.91
CA VAL A 30 9.41 7.29 9.41
C VAL A 30 9.16 7.47 10.90
N ASN A 31 7.90 7.46 11.29
CA ASN A 31 7.46 7.53 12.67
C ASN A 31 7.10 6.13 13.14
N ILE A 32 7.70 5.70 14.26
CA ILE A 32 7.36 4.44 14.91
C ILE A 32 6.78 4.78 16.28
N SER A 33 5.55 4.35 16.54
CA SER A 33 4.89 4.49 17.84
C SER A 33 4.43 3.13 18.33
N ALA A 34 4.92 2.72 19.50
CA ALA A 34 4.48 1.54 20.21
C ALA A 34 3.86 1.99 21.54
N ASP A 35 2.56 1.77 21.71
CA ASP A 35 1.83 2.11 22.94
C ASP A 35 1.51 0.88 23.82
N GLY A 36 1.94 -0.31 23.39
CA GLY A 36 1.74 -1.59 24.07
C GLY A 36 0.41 -2.27 23.76
N ALA A 37 -0.51 -1.59 23.05
CA ALA A 37 -1.75 -2.18 22.53
C ALA A 37 -1.69 -2.31 20.99
N THR A 38 -1.06 -1.34 20.32
CA THR A 38 -0.86 -1.31 18.88
C THR A 38 0.50 -0.70 18.54
N ASP A 39 1.27 -1.41 17.74
CA ASP A 39 2.49 -0.88 17.14
C ASP A 39 2.12 -0.27 15.79
N THR A 40 2.40 1.02 15.62
CA THR A 40 2.14 1.76 14.37
C THR A 40 3.47 2.18 13.75
N VAL A 41 3.62 1.90 12.47
CA VAL A 41 4.72 2.40 11.65
C VAL A 41 4.11 3.27 10.55
N GLU A 42 4.37 4.56 10.63
CA GLU A 42 3.90 5.54 9.65
C GLU A 42 5.09 6.01 8.80
N VAL A 43 4.97 5.85 7.49
CA VAL A 43 5.85 6.52 6.53
C VAL A 43 5.15 7.79 6.12
N GLY A 44 5.63 8.91 6.64
CA GLY A 44 5.13 10.24 6.32
C GLY A 44 5.54 10.69 4.92
N GLU A 45 5.72 12.00 4.73
CA GLU A 45 6.06 12.53 3.42
C GLU A 45 7.41 11.99 2.92
N VAL A 46 7.37 11.30 1.78
CA VAL A 46 8.56 10.91 1.01
C VAL A 46 8.68 11.86 -0.18
N THR A 47 9.57 12.84 -0.06
CA THR A 47 9.83 13.81 -1.14
C THR A 47 11.21 13.53 -1.73
N GLN A 48 11.25 13.45 -3.06
CA GLN A 48 12.50 13.36 -3.82
C GLN A 48 12.73 14.62 -4.65
N LYS A 49 14.00 14.95 -4.85
CA LYS A 49 14.40 16.10 -5.68
C LYS A 49 13.83 15.98 -7.09
N ALA A 50 13.36 17.10 -7.63
CA ALA A 50 12.85 17.16 -9.00
C ALA A 50 13.90 16.64 -10.00
N GLY A 51 13.51 15.68 -10.84
CA GLY A 51 14.39 15.03 -11.82
C GLY A 51 14.96 13.66 -11.39
N ALA A 52 14.71 13.21 -10.16
CA ALA A 52 15.00 11.82 -9.77
C ALA A 52 14.08 10.85 -10.55
N ALA A 53 14.68 9.80 -11.13
CA ALA A 53 13.99 8.92 -12.06
C ALA A 53 13.05 7.92 -11.36
N LYS A 54 13.36 7.51 -10.11
CA LYS A 54 12.60 6.51 -9.36
C LYS A 54 12.60 6.77 -7.85
N CYS A 55 11.44 6.54 -7.23
CA CYS A 55 11.29 6.33 -5.78
C CYS A 55 10.41 5.12 -5.55
N SER A 56 10.77 4.29 -4.58
CA SER A 56 9.93 3.22 -4.07
C SER A 56 9.94 3.19 -2.56
N VAL A 57 8.79 2.84 -1.99
CA VAL A 57 8.62 2.55 -0.57
C VAL A 57 8.23 1.09 -0.46
N LYS A 58 9.01 0.31 0.28
CA LYS A 58 8.71 -1.08 0.58
C LYS A 58 8.45 -1.22 2.07
N ALA A 59 7.32 -1.81 2.42
CA ALA A 59 6.99 -2.14 3.80
C ALA A 59 6.83 -3.65 3.91
N TRP A 60 7.52 -4.28 4.85
CA TRP A 60 7.30 -5.68 5.22
C TRP A 60 6.49 -5.71 6.50
N ILE A 61 5.35 -6.39 6.45
CA ILE A 61 4.41 -6.48 7.58
C ILE A 61 4.13 -7.95 7.92
N PRO A 62 3.72 -8.25 9.16
CA PRO A 62 3.10 -9.53 9.49
C PRO A 62 1.84 -9.75 8.65
N GLU A 63 1.59 -10.99 8.23
CA GLU A 63 0.38 -11.31 7.44
C GLU A 63 -0.92 -11.16 8.24
N ARG A 64 -0.88 -11.37 9.57
CA ARG A 64 -2.07 -11.42 10.43
C ARG A 64 -2.16 -10.24 11.39
N PHE A 65 -3.38 -9.81 11.66
CA PHE A 65 -3.71 -8.76 12.64
C PHE A 65 -3.04 -7.40 12.35
N CYS A 66 -2.59 -7.19 11.11
CA CYS A 66 -1.98 -5.94 10.68
C CYS A 66 -2.96 -5.19 9.80
N ASN A 67 -3.22 -3.93 10.15
CA ASN A 67 -3.97 -3.01 9.31
C ASN A 67 -3.01 -2.28 8.38
N VAL A 68 -3.45 -2.01 7.15
CA VAL A 68 -2.64 -1.33 6.14
C VAL A 68 -3.41 -0.13 5.61
N ASP A 69 -2.82 1.05 5.75
CA ASP A 69 -3.30 2.28 5.13
C ASP A 69 -2.21 2.84 4.22
N VAL A 70 -2.52 2.98 2.93
CA VAL A 70 -1.59 3.48 1.92
C VAL A 70 -2.20 4.71 1.25
N VAL A 71 -1.51 5.84 1.35
CA VAL A 71 -1.83 7.07 0.62
C VAL A 71 -0.68 7.40 -0.32
N SER A 72 -0.93 7.33 -1.63
CA SER A 72 0.07 7.67 -2.65
C SER A 72 -0.37 8.88 -3.49
N ALA A 73 0.55 9.81 -3.69
CA ALA A 73 0.39 10.92 -4.62
C ALA A 73 0.43 10.48 -6.11
N GLY A 74 0.68 9.20 -6.37
CA GLY A 74 0.71 8.55 -7.68
C GLY A 74 1.82 7.49 -7.73
N GLY A 75 1.80 6.65 -8.75
CA GLY A 75 2.69 5.48 -8.86
C GLY A 75 1.92 4.19 -8.59
N SER A 76 2.55 3.06 -8.84
CA SER A 76 1.87 1.76 -8.65
C SER A 76 1.85 1.41 -7.17
N VAL A 77 0.73 0.86 -6.70
CA VAL A 77 0.59 0.36 -5.33
C VAL A 77 0.39 -1.14 -5.40
N ALA A 78 1.23 -1.90 -4.71
CA ALA A 78 1.10 -3.34 -4.56
C ALA A 78 0.94 -3.71 -3.09
N VAL A 79 -0.04 -4.57 -2.78
CA VAL A 79 -0.20 -5.16 -1.45
C VAL A 79 -0.22 -6.67 -1.60
N SER A 80 0.79 -7.35 -1.08
CA SER A 80 1.02 -8.78 -1.30
C SER A 80 -0.01 -9.65 -0.58
N GLY A 81 -0.40 -9.28 0.63
CA GLY A 81 -1.44 -9.99 1.37
C GLY A 81 -1.75 -9.38 2.71
N ILE A 82 -2.95 -9.66 3.21
CA ILE A 82 -3.42 -9.32 4.55
C ILE A 82 -4.41 -10.41 4.97
N THR A 83 -4.30 -10.89 6.19
CA THR A 83 -5.25 -11.82 6.82
C THR A 83 -5.71 -11.23 8.16
N GLU A 84 -7.02 -11.21 8.43
CA GLU A 84 -7.57 -10.76 9.73
C GLU A 84 -7.17 -9.32 10.12
N GLY A 85 -7.04 -8.43 9.14
CA GLY A 85 -6.85 -6.99 9.33
C GLY A 85 -7.86 -6.19 8.52
N SER A 86 -7.62 -4.89 8.34
CA SER A 86 -8.32 -4.01 7.39
C SER A 86 -7.33 -3.34 6.42
N MET A 87 -7.81 -2.99 5.23
CA MET A 87 -6.98 -2.33 4.22
C MET A 87 -7.67 -1.10 3.64
N THR A 88 -6.92 0.00 3.56
CA THR A 88 -7.31 1.21 2.83
C THR A 88 -6.19 1.59 1.87
N VAL A 89 -6.52 1.84 0.61
CA VAL A 89 -5.59 2.32 -0.42
C VAL A 89 -6.18 3.52 -1.12
N ALA A 90 -5.51 4.67 -1.03
CA ALA A 90 -5.84 5.88 -1.76
C ALA A 90 -4.68 6.27 -2.68
N SER A 91 -4.87 6.20 -4.00
CA SER A 91 -3.86 6.59 -5.00
C SER A 91 -4.38 7.69 -5.93
N ASN A 92 -3.56 8.71 -6.19
CA ASN A 92 -3.86 9.72 -7.20
C ASN A 92 -3.53 9.27 -8.64
N GLY A 93 -3.15 8.01 -8.86
CA GLY A 93 -3.01 7.37 -10.17
C GLY A 93 -1.92 6.29 -10.21
N GLY A 94 -2.04 5.33 -11.12
CA GLY A 94 -1.16 4.16 -11.23
C GLY A 94 -1.91 2.86 -10.94
N ASP A 95 -1.31 1.72 -11.27
CA ASP A 95 -1.97 0.44 -11.09
C ASP A 95 -2.00 0.02 -9.62
N VAL A 96 -3.12 -0.56 -9.17
CA VAL A 96 -3.26 -1.13 -7.82
C VAL A 96 -3.33 -2.64 -7.95
N ASN A 97 -2.34 -3.33 -7.41
CA ASN A 97 -2.21 -4.78 -7.44
C ASN A 97 -2.38 -5.36 -6.04
N LEU A 98 -3.43 -6.14 -5.85
CA LEU A 98 -3.72 -6.81 -4.59
C LEU A 98 -3.50 -8.30 -4.75
N GLY A 99 -2.63 -8.86 -3.92
CA GLY A 99 -2.37 -10.30 -3.86
C GLY A 99 -3.50 -11.03 -3.13
N LYS A 100 -3.20 -11.56 -1.94
CA LYS A 100 -4.13 -12.37 -1.16
C LYS A 100 -4.69 -11.59 0.03
N ILE A 101 -5.86 -11.01 -0.13
CA ILE A 101 -6.53 -10.19 0.88
C ILE A 101 -7.69 -10.99 1.48
N ARG A 102 -7.59 -11.27 2.79
CA ARG A 102 -8.61 -11.93 3.62
C ARG A 102 -8.87 -11.03 4.83
N SER A 103 -9.61 -9.95 4.59
CA SER A 103 -9.90 -8.92 5.58
C SER A 103 -11.40 -8.82 5.83
N ALA A 104 -11.81 -8.14 6.91
CA ALA A 104 -13.21 -7.79 7.07
C ALA A 104 -13.63 -6.77 6.00
N THR A 105 -12.79 -5.76 5.77
CA THR A 105 -13.02 -4.66 4.83
C THR A 105 -11.77 -4.35 4.01
N ALA A 106 -12.00 -3.95 2.76
CA ALA A 106 -10.98 -3.42 1.86
C ALA A 106 -11.57 -2.20 1.14
N GLU A 107 -10.98 -1.02 1.35
CA GLU A 107 -11.38 0.21 0.68
C GLU A 107 -10.28 0.68 -0.27
N ILE A 108 -10.62 0.90 -1.53
CA ILE A 108 -9.68 1.30 -2.57
C ILE A 108 -10.27 2.50 -3.31
N SER A 109 -9.53 3.60 -3.34
CA SER A 109 -9.84 4.79 -4.13
C SER A 109 -8.65 5.11 -5.04
N THR A 110 -8.86 5.11 -6.35
CA THR A 110 -7.83 5.51 -7.31
C THR A 110 -8.33 6.51 -8.35
N LYS A 111 -7.52 7.51 -8.69
CA LYS A 111 -7.85 8.48 -9.75
C LYS A 111 -7.51 8.00 -11.17
N GLY A 112 -6.90 6.83 -11.33
CA GLY A 112 -6.58 6.23 -12.63
C GLY A 112 -5.63 5.04 -12.53
N GLY A 113 -5.58 4.21 -13.56
CA GLY A 113 -4.85 2.94 -13.56
C GLY A 113 -5.75 1.72 -13.35
N LYS A 114 -5.21 0.53 -13.55
CA LYS A 114 -5.94 -0.73 -13.41
C LYS A 114 -5.92 -1.20 -11.96
N VAL A 115 -7.07 -1.68 -11.47
CA VAL A 115 -7.14 -2.38 -10.17
C VAL A 115 -7.28 -3.87 -10.43
N VAL A 116 -6.34 -4.65 -9.92
CA VAL A 116 -6.33 -6.11 -10.00
C VAL A 116 -6.26 -6.69 -8.60
N ALA A 117 -7.14 -7.64 -8.29
CA ALA A 117 -7.06 -8.44 -7.08
C ALA A 117 -7.01 -9.92 -7.46
N ASN A 118 -6.07 -10.67 -6.88
CA ASN A 118 -5.93 -12.10 -7.15
C ASN A 118 -6.89 -12.90 -6.26
N VAL A 119 -6.78 -12.75 -4.94
CA VAL A 119 -7.72 -13.35 -3.98
C VAL A 119 -8.22 -12.25 -3.08
N LEU A 120 -9.53 -12.01 -3.10
CA LEU A 120 -10.18 -11.02 -2.28
C LEU A 120 -11.37 -11.64 -1.56
N ALA A 121 -11.20 -11.88 -0.27
CA ALA A 121 -12.26 -12.29 0.65
C ALA A 121 -12.45 -11.18 1.67
N ALA A 122 -13.16 -10.13 1.26
CA ALA A 122 -13.44 -8.95 2.07
C ALA A 122 -14.68 -8.23 1.54
N MET A 123 -15.30 -7.39 2.38
CA MET A 123 -16.23 -6.38 1.86
C MET A 123 -15.43 -5.30 1.13
N LEU A 124 -15.51 -5.32 -0.20
CA LEU A 124 -14.79 -4.38 -1.07
C LEU A 124 -15.63 -3.13 -1.33
N LYS A 125 -15.03 -1.96 -1.08
CA LYS A 125 -15.46 -0.68 -1.64
C LYS A 125 -14.39 -0.19 -2.60
N LEU A 126 -14.75 -0.05 -3.87
CA LEU A 126 -13.84 0.37 -4.94
C LEU A 126 -14.40 1.62 -5.61
N ASP A 127 -13.62 2.71 -5.59
CA ASP A 127 -13.91 3.97 -6.28
C ASP A 127 -12.79 4.27 -7.28
N THR A 128 -13.12 4.40 -8.56
CA THR A 128 -12.14 4.63 -9.63
C THR A 128 -12.59 5.78 -10.53
N ALA A 129 -11.73 6.79 -10.71
CA ALA A 129 -12.08 7.96 -11.52
C ALA A 129 -11.87 7.79 -13.05
N GLY A 130 -11.46 6.62 -13.54
CA GLY A 130 -11.28 6.43 -14.99
C GLY A 130 -10.49 5.21 -15.48
N GLY A 131 -10.04 4.30 -14.60
CA GLY A 131 -9.39 3.04 -15.00
C GLY A 131 -10.30 1.86 -14.70
N GLY A 132 -10.50 0.96 -15.67
CA GLY A 132 -11.42 -0.18 -15.53
C GLY A 132 -11.05 -1.07 -14.34
N GLY A 133 -11.96 -1.21 -13.37
CA GLY A 133 -11.85 -2.18 -12.29
C GLY A 133 -12.31 -3.56 -12.76
N ALA A 134 -11.43 -4.56 -12.71
CA ALA A 134 -11.79 -5.95 -12.96
C ALA A 134 -11.61 -6.75 -11.68
N ALA A 135 -12.67 -6.88 -10.89
CA ALA A 135 -12.72 -7.88 -9.82
C ALA A 135 -13.08 -9.23 -10.46
N GLN A 136 -12.15 -10.20 -10.44
CA GLN A 136 -12.44 -11.56 -10.88
C GLN A 136 -13.00 -12.34 -9.69
N PRO A 137 -14.17 -13.00 -9.81
CA PRO A 137 -14.67 -13.88 -8.76
C PRO A 137 -13.74 -15.09 -8.61
N ILE A 138 -13.42 -15.42 -7.36
CA ILE A 138 -12.77 -16.69 -7.02
C ILE A 138 -13.78 -17.83 -7.16
N ASN A 139 -13.41 -18.89 -7.89
CA ASN A 139 -14.15 -20.15 -8.04
C ASN A 139 -13.65 -21.17 -7.01
#